data_AF-A0A8T6LYK5-F1
#
_entry.id   AF-A0A8T6LYK5-F1
#
_cell.length_a   1.000
_cell.length_b   1.000
_cell.length_c   1.000
_cell.angle_alpha   90.00
_cell.angle_beta   90.00
_cell.angle_gamma   90.00
#
_symmetry.space_group_name_H-M   'P 1'
#
loop_
_entity.id
_entity.type
_entity.pdbx_description
1 polymer ?
#
loop_
_entity_poly.entity_id
_entity_poly.type
_entity_poly.pdbx_seq_one_letter_code
_entity_poly.pdbx_strand_id
1 'polypeptide(L)'
;MYGRAQWFVDRGWHAVVCELPGHGQSTPIPRWTALTAAQHMEYQIENLDTFIDTNNISHFFLYGHSMGGYICTRFASNSKNFPFGLPLSGLILESPLMLYSKIFEEISSKLKIPSAIRPFHLRRVFRDVRSMHPEHAQEVRLDQFDVPEWGVPSVPTLCLQAKTDNRLGRDHYDAA
;
A
#
# COMPACT_ATOMS: atom_id res chain seq x y z
N MET A 1 -13.83 7.22 -5.13
CA MET A 1 -13.39 7.68 -3.79
C MET A 1 -14.13 8.92 -3.28
N TYR A 2 -14.74 9.76 -4.14
CA TYR A 2 -15.44 10.99 -3.72
C TYR A 2 -16.39 10.78 -2.51
N GLY A 3 -17.25 9.77 -2.55
CA GLY A 3 -18.17 9.48 -1.44
C GLY A 3 -17.49 9.04 -0.12
N ARG A 4 -16.30 8.43 -0.17
CA ARG A 4 -15.56 8.05 1.05
C ARG A 4 -14.89 9.25 1.70
N ALA A 5 -14.26 10.11 0.91
CA ALA A 5 -13.66 11.34 1.41
C ALA A 5 -14.73 12.29 1.97
N GLN A 6 -15.89 12.39 1.32
CA GLN A 6 -16.98 13.26 1.76
C GLN A 6 -17.44 12.94 3.19
N TRP A 7 -17.51 11.65 3.57
CA TRP A 7 -17.89 11.25 4.93
C TRP A 7 -16.99 11.87 6.01
N PHE A 8 -15.69 11.98 5.73
CA PHE A 8 -14.70 12.62 6.61
C PHE A 8 -14.88 14.14 6.61
N VAL A 9 -15.02 14.75 5.43
CA VAL A 9 -15.23 16.19 5.27
C VAL A 9 -16.47 16.67 6.01
N ASP A 10 -17.59 15.94 5.90
CA ASP A 10 -18.86 16.24 6.59
C ASP A 10 -18.72 16.20 8.12
N ARG A 11 -17.64 15.61 8.64
CA ARG A 11 -17.32 15.50 10.09
C ARG A 11 -16.20 16.44 10.52
N GLY A 12 -15.83 17.40 9.67
CA GLY A 12 -14.82 18.41 9.97
C GLY A 12 -13.38 17.94 9.77
N TRP A 13 -13.16 16.82 9.06
CA TRP A 13 -11.80 16.38 8.70
C TRP A 13 -11.35 16.98 7.38
N HIS A 14 -10.06 17.28 7.29
CA HIS A 14 -9.42 17.50 5.99
C HIS A 14 -9.14 16.14 5.34
N ALA A 15 -9.56 15.96 4.09
CA ALA A 15 -9.37 14.71 3.35
C ALA A 15 -8.52 14.95 2.11
N VAL A 16 -7.39 14.25 2.01
CA VAL A 16 -6.53 14.24 0.84
C VAL A 16 -6.67 12.88 0.16
N VAL A 17 -6.99 12.89 -1.13
CA VAL A 17 -7.08 11.67 -1.95
C VAL A 17 -5.97 11.70 -2.97
N CYS A 18 -4.98 10.82 -2.79
CA CYS A 18 -3.86 10.71 -3.71
C CYS A 18 -4.13 9.64 -4.77
N GLU A 19 -3.84 9.98 -6.02
CA GLU A 19 -3.84 9.00 -7.11
C GLU A 19 -2.48 8.29 -7.18
N LEU A 20 -2.51 6.98 -7.37
CA LEU A 20 -1.29 6.19 -7.59
C LEU A 20 -0.74 6.48 -9.00
N PRO A 21 0.58 6.35 -9.20
CA PRO A 21 1.16 6.58 -10.52
C PRO A 21 0.53 5.64 -11.55
N GLY A 22 0.22 6.16 -12.74
CA GLY A 22 -0.50 5.45 -13.80
C GLY A 22 -2.00 5.19 -13.55
N HIS A 23 -2.61 5.78 -12.53
CA HIS A 23 -4.05 5.67 -12.25
C HIS A 23 -4.73 7.03 -12.31
N GLY A 24 -6.01 7.05 -12.71
CA GLY A 24 -6.82 8.26 -12.70
C GLY A 24 -6.29 9.33 -13.66
N GLN A 25 -6.00 10.52 -13.13
CA GLN A 25 -5.36 11.64 -13.84
C GLN A 25 -3.82 11.65 -13.72
N SER A 26 -3.24 10.73 -12.95
CA SER A 26 -1.78 10.62 -12.84
C SER A 26 -1.15 10.21 -14.17
N THR A 27 0.03 10.76 -14.45
CA THR A 27 0.81 10.44 -15.65
C THR A 27 0.96 8.91 -15.82
N PRO A 28 0.70 8.38 -17.02
CA PRO A 28 0.95 6.97 -17.31
C PRO A 28 2.42 6.62 -17.08
N ILE A 29 2.66 5.50 -16.41
CA ILE A 29 4.01 4.95 -16.24
C ILE A 29 4.16 3.67 -17.07
N PRO A 30 5.33 3.43 -17.69
CA PRO A 30 5.51 2.27 -18.57
C PRO A 30 5.51 0.94 -17.81
N ARG A 31 5.85 0.96 -16.52
CA ARG A 31 5.87 -0.21 -15.64
C ARG A 31 5.43 0.21 -14.24
N TRP A 32 4.66 -0.66 -13.59
CA TRP A 32 4.08 -0.40 -12.27
C TRP A 32 4.37 -1.57 -11.34
N THR A 33 4.86 -1.29 -10.13
CA THR A 33 4.97 -2.24 -9.03
C THR A 33 4.47 -1.60 -7.74
N ALA A 34 4.07 -2.40 -6.76
CA ALA A 34 3.68 -1.88 -5.45
C ALA A 34 4.80 -1.10 -4.77
N LEU A 35 6.06 -1.48 -4.99
CA LEU A 35 7.22 -0.75 -4.49
C LEU A 35 7.34 0.64 -5.13
N THR A 36 7.19 0.75 -6.46
CA THR A 36 7.14 2.06 -7.14
C THR A 36 5.96 2.89 -6.62
N ALA A 37 4.78 2.29 -6.45
CA ALA A 37 3.63 3.00 -5.92
C ALA A 37 3.85 3.50 -4.48
N ALA A 38 4.48 2.69 -3.63
CA ALA A 38 4.81 3.06 -2.25
C ALA A 38 5.83 4.21 -2.20
N GLN A 39 6.92 4.15 -2.97
CA GLN A 39 7.91 5.23 -3.03
C GLN A 39 7.33 6.54 -3.56
N HIS A 40 6.48 6.48 -4.59
CA HIS A 40 5.80 7.68 -5.09
C HIS A 40 4.87 8.26 -4.02
N MET A 41 4.13 7.42 -3.31
CA MET A 41 3.25 7.88 -2.23
C MET A 41 4.03 8.46 -1.05
N GLU A 42 5.15 7.85 -0.67
CA GLU A 42 6.08 8.38 0.33
C GLU A 42 6.51 9.80 -0.06
N TYR A 43 7.03 9.97 -1.28
CA TYR A 43 7.40 11.30 -1.80
C TYR A 43 6.25 12.32 -1.77
N GLN A 44 5.05 11.94 -2.21
CA GLN A 44 3.89 12.85 -2.20
C GLN A 44 3.48 13.28 -0.79
N ILE A 45 3.53 12.34 0.16
CA ILE A 45 3.20 12.61 1.56
C ILE A 45 4.28 13.51 2.18
N GLU A 46 5.57 13.24 1.93
CA GLU A 46 6.68 14.04 2.45
C GLU A 46 6.62 15.51 2.02
N ASN A 47 6.04 15.78 0.84
CA ASN A 47 5.96 17.13 0.24
C ASN A 47 4.55 17.73 0.35
N LEU A 48 3.67 17.14 1.15
CA LEU A 48 2.26 17.53 1.20
C LEU A 48 2.07 18.97 1.74
N ASP A 49 2.99 19.42 2.58
CA ASP A 49 3.06 20.78 3.14
C ASP A 49 3.33 21.87 2.08
N THR A 50 3.87 21.49 0.92
CA THR A 50 4.11 22.44 -0.17
C THR A 50 2.83 22.85 -0.90
N PHE A 51 1.73 22.12 -0.72
CA PHE A 51 0.45 22.35 -1.41
C PHE A 51 -0.75 22.52 -0.47
N ILE A 52 -0.60 22.26 0.83
CA ILE A 52 -1.69 22.32 1.81
C ILE A 52 -1.26 23.19 3.00
N ASP A 53 -2.12 24.11 3.42
CA ASP A 53 -1.91 24.89 4.66
C ASP A 53 -2.04 23.99 5.88
N THR A 54 -1.00 24.00 6.71
CA THR A 54 -0.79 23.06 7.81
C THR A 54 -1.10 23.67 9.17
N ASN A 55 -1.38 24.98 9.23
CA ASN A 55 -1.53 25.72 10.49
C ASN A 55 -2.67 25.20 11.38
N ASN A 56 -3.64 24.49 10.81
CA ASN A 56 -4.81 23.95 11.54
C ASN A 56 -4.82 22.42 11.64
N ILE A 57 -3.70 21.74 11.32
CA ILE A 57 -3.62 20.27 11.40
C ILE A 57 -2.99 19.86 12.73
N SER A 58 -3.74 19.11 13.55
CA SER A 58 -3.26 18.57 14.84
C SER A 58 -3.02 17.06 14.81
N HIS A 59 -3.61 16.35 13.85
CA HIS A 59 -3.51 14.91 13.72
C HIS A 59 -3.40 14.51 12.25
N PHE A 60 -2.63 13.44 12.01
CA PHE A 60 -2.42 12.88 10.69
C PHE A 60 -2.79 11.40 10.71
N PHE A 61 -3.71 10.99 9.85
CA PHE A 61 -4.14 9.60 9.70
C PHE A 61 -3.93 9.15 8.28
N LEU A 62 -3.56 7.88 8.12
CA LEU A 62 -3.60 7.21 6.84
C LEU A 62 -4.83 6.33 6.74
N TYR A 63 -5.46 6.36 5.57
CA TYR A 63 -6.57 5.48 5.22
C TYR A 63 -6.23 4.73 3.94
N GLY A 64 -6.23 3.41 4.00
CA GLY A 64 -5.85 2.55 2.88
C GLY A 64 -6.84 1.42 2.64
N HIS A 65 -7.30 1.29 1.40
CA HIS A 65 -8.13 0.16 0.97
C HIS A 65 -7.36 -0.78 0.03
N SER A 66 -7.40 -2.09 0.27
CA SER A 66 -6.73 -3.09 -0.57
C SER A 66 -5.23 -2.77 -0.76
N MET A 67 -4.79 -2.46 -1.98
CA MET A 67 -3.44 -1.99 -2.29
C MET A 67 -3.06 -0.70 -1.52
N GLY A 68 -4.03 0.19 -1.29
CA GLY A 68 -3.79 1.38 -0.45
C GLY A 68 -3.46 0.99 0.98
N GLY A 69 -4.10 -0.05 1.52
CA GLY A 69 -3.77 -0.58 2.84
C GLY A 69 -2.35 -1.11 2.91
N TYR A 70 -1.94 -1.87 1.89
CA TYR A 70 -0.57 -2.37 1.74
C TYR A 70 0.48 -1.26 1.69
N ILE A 71 0.22 -0.19 0.93
CA ILE A 71 1.13 0.96 0.87
C ILE A 71 1.17 1.68 2.22
N CYS A 72 0.03 1.87 2.88
CA CYS A 72 -0.02 2.52 4.17
C CYS A 72 0.70 1.73 5.27
N THR A 73 0.70 0.38 5.25
CA THR A 73 1.48 -0.40 6.23
C THR A 73 2.98 -0.21 6.06
N ARG A 74 3.48 -0.15 4.81
CA ARG A 74 4.88 0.16 4.54
C ARG A 74 5.27 1.50 5.13
N PHE A 75 4.48 2.52 4.83
CA PHE A 75 4.75 3.87 5.31
C PHE A 75 4.66 3.96 6.83
N ALA A 76 3.63 3.36 7.45
CA ALA A 76 3.48 3.33 8.90
C ALA A 76 4.58 2.53 9.63
N SER A 77 5.30 1.66 8.92
CA SER A 77 6.46 0.93 9.45
C SER A 77 7.76 1.73 9.40
N ASN A 78 7.80 2.82 8.61
CA ASN A 78 8.94 3.73 8.52
C ASN A 78 8.59 5.04 9.23
N SER A 79 9.11 5.25 10.44
CA SER A 79 8.80 6.43 11.25
C SER A 79 9.43 7.74 10.76
N LYS A 80 10.19 7.69 9.65
CA LYS A 80 10.82 8.85 9.05
C LYS A 80 9.85 9.54 8.10
N ASN A 81 9.85 10.87 8.15
CA ASN A 81 9.25 11.75 7.15
C ASN A 81 7.71 11.74 7.10
N PHE A 82 7.07 11.81 8.27
CA PHE A 82 5.66 12.20 8.32
C PHE A 82 5.49 13.68 7.95
N PRO A 83 4.41 14.04 7.23
CA PRO A 83 4.18 15.40 6.80
C PRO A 83 3.99 16.32 8.01
N PHE A 84 4.22 17.61 7.79
CA PHE A 84 3.84 18.66 8.75
C PHE A 84 4.63 18.63 10.08
N GLY A 85 5.69 17.83 10.17
CA GLY A 85 6.42 17.61 11.42
C GLY A 85 5.59 16.90 12.50
N LEU A 86 4.46 16.29 12.12
CA LEU A 86 3.55 15.58 13.02
C LEU A 86 3.78 14.07 12.92
N PRO A 87 3.80 13.33 14.04
CA PRO A 87 3.81 11.88 13.97
C PRO A 87 2.48 11.36 13.40
N LEU A 88 2.53 10.21 12.71
CA LEU A 88 1.33 9.48 12.31
C LEU A 88 0.49 9.13 13.55
N SER A 89 -0.72 9.68 13.61
CA SER A 89 -1.65 9.54 14.74
C SER A 89 -2.37 8.19 14.73
N GLY A 90 -2.58 7.61 13.56
CA GLY A 90 -3.18 6.30 13.42
C GLY A 90 -3.37 5.88 11.97
N LEU A 91 -3.79 4.63 11.81
CA LEU A 91 -3.96 3.99 10.52
C LEU A 91 -5.34 3.33 10.45
N ILE A 92 -6.03 3.51 9.33
CA ILE A 92 -7.29 2.82 9.02
C ILE A 92 -7.05 1.95 7.78
N LEU A 93 -7.18 0.64 7.95
CA LEU A 93 -7.00 -0.35 6.91
C LEU A 93 -8.34 -0.98 6.58
N GLU A 94 -8.81 -0.84 5.34
CA GLU A 94 -10.04 -1.47 4.88
C GLU A 94 -9.73 -2.56 3.85
N SER A 95 -10.08 -3.80 4.16
CA SER A 95 -9.76 -4.97 3.34
C SER A 95 -8.31 -4.90 2.84
N PRO A 96 -7.31 -4.77 3.73
CA PRO A 96 -5.94 -4.50 3.31
C PRO A 96 -5.33 -5.72 2.62
N LEU A 97 -4.53 -5.48 1.58
CA LEU A 97 -3.68 -6.52 1.03
C LEU A 97 -2.45 -6.66 1.93
N MET A 98 -2.30 -7.79 2.64
CA MET A 98 -1.14 -8.05 3.51
C MET A 98 -0.18 -9.14 3.03
N LEU A 99 -0.66 -10.09 2.22
CA LEU A 99 0.09 -11.26 1.77
C LEU A 99 0.17 -11.28 0.24
N TYR A 100 1.24 -10.73 -0.32
CA TYR A 100 1.53 -10.78 -1.76
C TYR A 100 1.75 -12.20 -2.26
N SER A 101 2.33 -13.08 -1.43
CA SER A 101 2.51 -14.49 -1.75
C SER A 101 1.19 -15.19 -2.06
N LYS A 102 0.16 -14.99 -1.23
CA LYS A 102 -1.18 -15.56 -1.45
C LYS A 102 -1.81 -15.07 -2.74
N ILE A 103 -1.64 -13.79 -3.07
CA ILE A 103 -2.11 -13.24 -4.35
C ILE A 103 -1.40 -13.89 -5.53
N PHE A 104 -0.08 -14.08 -5.43
CA PHE A 104 0.68 -14.77 -6.47
C PHE A 104 0.22 -16.23 -6.65
N GLU A 105 -0.04 -16.94 -5.56
CA GLU A 105 -0.57 -18.31 -5.59
C GLU A 105 -1.97 -18.37 -6.18
N GLU A 106 -2.86 -17.47 -5.77
CA GLU A 106 -4.22 -17.36 -6.29
C GLU A 106 -4.22 -17.11 -7.79
N ILE A 107 -3.43 -16.12 -8.26
CA ILE A 107 -3.29 -15.82 -9.69
C ILE A 107 -2.69 -17.02 -10.44
N SER A 108 -1.63 -17.63 -9.90
CA SER A 108 -0.99 -18.79 -10.52
C SER A 108 -1.95 -19.97 -10.64
N SER A 109 -2.81 -20.18 -9.63
CA SER A 109 -3.85 -21.21 -9.62
C SER A 109 -4.94 -20.93 -10.65
N LYS A 110 -5.46 -19.69 -10.68
CA LYS A 110 -6.47 -19.24 -11.66
C LYS A 110 -5.98 -19.36 -13.09
N LEU A 111 -4.72 -19.03 -13.35
CA LEU A 111 -4.07 -19.17 -14.65
C LEU A 111 -3.60 -20.61 -14.95
N LYS A 112 -3.84 -21.55 -14.03
CA LYS A 112 -3.43 -22.96 -14.13
C LYS A 112 -1.94 -23.15 -14.43
N ILE A 113 -1.09 -22.29 -13.86
CA ILE A 113 0.37 -22.36 -14.03
C ILE A 113 0.89 -23.60 -13.29
N PRO A 114 1.51 -24.57 -14.01
CA PRO A 114 2.09 -25.76 -13.39
C PRO A 114 3.14 -25.40 -12.34
N SER A 115 3.17 -26.14 -11.22
CA SER A 115 4.09 -25.89 -10.09
C SER A 115 5.55 -25.80 -10.54
N ALA A 116 5.98 -26.66 -11.46
CA ALA A 116 7.33 -26.67 -12.02
C ALA A 116 7.72 -25.36 -12.76
N ILE A 117 6.74 -24.61 -13.28
CA ILE A 117 6.96 -23.37 -14.04
C ILE A 117 6.84 -22.12 -13.15
N ARG A 118 6.20 -22.24 -11.98
CA ARG A 118 5.98 -21.10 -11.06
C ARG A 118 7.26 -20.34 -10.71
N PRO A 119 8.43 -20.96 -10.46
CA PRO A 119 9.67 -20.22 -10.22
C PRO A 119 10.08 -19.33 -11.40
N PHE A 120 9.90 -19.80 -12.65
CA PHE A 120 10.19 -19.01 -13.85
C PHE A 120 9.19 -17.87 -14.02
N HIS A 121 7.91 -18.13 -13.75
CA HIS A 121 6.87 -17.10 -13.75
C HIS A 121 7.17 -16.01 -12.71
N LEU A 122 7.53 -16.40 -11.49
CA LEU A 122 7.92 -15.48 -10.42
C LEU A 122 9.17 -14.67 -10.82
N ARG A 123 10.18 -15.31 -11.41
CA ARG A 123 11.36 -14.61 -11.93
C ARG A 123 10.99 -13.56 -12.98
N ARG A 124 10.00 -13.83 -13.84
CA ARG A 124 9.48 -12.86 -14.80
C ARG A 124 8.76 -11.70 -14.10
N VAL A 125 7.90 -11.96 -13.11
CA VAL A 125 7.22 -10.92 -12.32
C VAL A 125 8.24 -9.98 -11.66
N PHE A 126 9.28 -10.55 -11.04
CA PHE A 126 10.33 -9.76 -10.41
C PHE A 126 11.32 -9.11 -11.38
N ARG A 127 11.23 -9.35 -12.69
CA ARG A 127 12.08 -8.65 -13.66
C ARG A 127 11.88 -7.14 -13.58
N ASP A 128 10.64 -6.70 -13.47
CA ASP A 128 10.34 -5.27 -13.46
C ASP A 128 10.68 -4.63 -12.10
N VAL A 129 10.50 -5.37 -11.00
CA VAL A 129 11.01 -4.94 -9.68
C VAL A 129 12.54 -4.74 -9.73
N ARG A 130 13.31 -5.75 -10.15
CA ARG A 130 14.78 -5.65 -10.24
C ARG A 130 15.28 -4.56 -11.20
N SER A 131 14.52 -4.30 -12.26
CA SER A 131 14.87 -3.28 -13.25
C SER A 131 14.60 -1.86 -12.76
N MET A 132 13.59 -1.67 -11.92
CA MET A 132 13.20 -0.34 -11.42
C MET A 132 13.83 -0.02 -10.07
N HIS A 133 14.14 -1.05 -9.28
CA HIS A 133 14.64 -0.96 -7.91
C HIS A 133 15.91 -1.82 -7.78
N PRO A 134 17.01 -1.45 -8.46
CA PRO A 134 18.25 -2.25 -8.49
C PRO A 134 18.87 -2.45 -7.09
N GLU A 135 18.66 -1.51 -6.18
CA GLU A 135 19.06 -1.58 -4.77
C GLU A 135 18.41 -2.74 -4.01
N HIS A 136 17.26 -3.20 -4.47
CA HIS A 136 16.55 -4.36 -3.92
C HIS A 136 16.80 -5.65 -4.71
N ALA A 137 17.56 -5.60 -5.81
CA ALA A 137 17.53 -6.64 -6.84
C ALA A 137 18.13 -7.99 -6.43
N GLN A 138 19.09 -8.02 -5.51
CA GLN A 138 19.75 -9.25 -5.06
C GLN A 138 18.94 -10.02 -4.01
N GLU A 139 18.00 -9.35 -3.34
CA GLU A 139 17.26 -9.91 -2.22
C GLU A 139 15.79 -10.18 -2.54
N VAL A 140 15.36 -9.98 -3.81
CA VAL A 140 13.94 -10.09 -4.17
C VAL A 140 13.39 -11.50 -3.98
N ARG A 141 12.79 -11.73 -2.82
CA ARG A 141 11.97 -12.90 -2.48
C ARG A 141 10.50 -12.49 -2.44
N LEU A 142 9.59 -13.47 -2.41
CA LEU A 142 8.14 -13.19 -2.41
C LEU A 142 7.61 -12.87 -1.01
N ASP A 143 8.11 -13.57 -0.01
CA ASP A 143 7.84 -13.39 1.43
C ASP A 143 8.20 -11.99 1.94
N GLN A 144 9.23 -11.33 1.38
CA GLN A 144 9.58 -9.96 1.76
C GLN A 144 8.47 -8.93 1.48
N PHE A 145 7.54 -9.28 0.59
CA PHE A 145 6.37 -8.47 0.26
C PHE A 145 5.15 -8.83 1.11
N ASP A 146 5.27 -9.78 2.03
CA ASP A 146 4.25 -10.13 3.00
C ASP A 146 4.52 -9.42 4.33
N VAL A 147 3.48 -9.15 5.10
CA VAL A 147 3.62 -8.79 6.51
C VAL A 147 4.10 -10.05 7.28
N PRO A 148 5.11 -9.95 8.18
CA PRO A 148 5.69 -8.74 8.74
C PRO A 148 6.89 -8.12 7.99
N GLU A 149 7.53 -8.84 7.05
CA GLU A 149 8.75 -8.36 6.38
C GLU A 149 8.54 -7.05 5.60
N TRP A 150 7.37 -6.92 4.98
CA TRP A 150 6.97 -5.72 4.26
C TRP A 150 6.88 -4.49 5.17
N GLY A 151 6.37 -4.67 6.39
CA GLY A 151 6.15 -3.61 7.35
C GLY A 151 4.91 -3.85 8.21
N VAL A 152 5.12 -3.77 9.53
CA VAL A 152 4.04 -3.79 10.52
C VAL A 152 3.84 -2.36 11.05
N PRO A 153 2.62 -1.81 11.02
CA PRO A 153 2.34 -0.52 11.63
C PRO A 153 2.69 -0.51 13.13
N SER A 154 3.39 0.54 13.58
CA SER A 154 3.71 0.74 15.00
C SER A 154 2.72 1.68 15.73
N VAL A 155 1.73 2.19 14.99
CA VAL A 155 0.74 3.17 15.46
C VAL A 155 -0.63 2.52 15.70
N PRO A 156 -1.54 3.15 16.46
CA PRO A 156 -2.92 2.67 16.59
C PRO A 156 -3.55 2.40 15.22
N THR A 157 -3.96 1.15 15.01
CA THR A 157 -4.44 0.68 13.71
C THR A 157 -5.84 0.11 13.84
N LEU A 158 -6.80 0.67 13.10
CA LEU A 158 -8.12 0.12 12.89
C LEU A 158 -8.13 -0.70 11.61
N CYS A 159 -8.18 -2.03 11.74
CA CYS A 159 -8.34 -2.92 10.60
C CYS A 159 -9.80 -3.32 10.43
N LEU A 160 -10.34 -3.15 9.23
CA LEU A 160 -11.71 -3.43 8.84
C LEU A 160 -11.70 -4.46 7.73
N GLN A 161 -12.47 -5.53 7.86
CA GLN A 161 -12.62 -6.54 6.82
C GLN A 161 -14.10 -6.76 6.52
N ALA A 162 -14.49 -6.55 5.27
CA ALA A 162 -15.86 -6.87 4.87
C ALA A 162 -16.08 -8.38 4.94
N LYS A 163 -17.19 -8.81 5.58
CA LYS A 163 -17.57 -10.22 5.71
C LYS A 163 -17.66 -10.95 4.37
N THR A 164 -18.02 -10.23 3.32
CA THR A 164 -18.24 -10.76 1.96
C THR A 164 -17.05 -10.54 1.02
N ASP A 165 -15.90 -10.09 1.53
CA ASP A 165 -14.67 -10.00 0.73
C ASP A 165 -14.15 -11.41 0.42
N ASN A 166 -14.26 -11.78 -0.85
CA ASN A 166 -13.87 -13.09 -1.37
C ASN A 166 -12.50 -13.09 -2.05
N ARG A 167 -11.80 -11.95 -2.07
CA ARG A 167 -10.50 -11.81 -2.72
C ARG A 167 -9.36 -11.80 -1.72
N LEU A 168 -9.47 -10.98 -0.68
CA LEU A 168 -8.45 -10.88 0.36
C LEU A 168 -8.92 -11.66 1.59
N GLY A 169 -10.12 -11.34 2.08
CA GLY A 169 -10.77 -12.08 3.15
C GLY A 169 -9.94 -12.17 4.44
N ARG A 170 -10.19 -13.23 5.23
CA ARG A 170 -9.58 -13.42 6.55
C ARG A 170 -8.07 -13.61 6.54
N ASP A 171 -7.55 -14.25 5.50
CA ASP A 171 -6.13 -14.53 5.37
C ASP A 171 -5.27 -13.25 5.41
N HIS A 172 -5.75 -12.18 4.79
CA HIS A 172 -5.04 -10.90 4.81
C HIS A 172 -5.35 -10.09 6.07
N TYR A 173 -6.55 -10.23 6.65
CA TYR A 173 -6.91 -9.57 7.90
C TYR A 173 -6.12 -10.11 9.10
N ASP A 174 -5.90 -11.43 9.16
CA ASP A 174 -5.21 -12.13 10.25
C ASP A 174 -3.68 -12.25 10.03
N ALA A 175 -3.14 -11.54 9.04
CA ALA A 175 -1.73 -11.65 8.65
C ALA A 175 -0.73 -11.02 9.63
N ALA A 176 -1.20 -10.27 10.64
CA ALA A 176 -0.38 -9.52 11.60
C ALA A 176 -1.00 -9.56 13.00
#